data_AF-A0A7V9RFA9-F1
#
_entry.id   AF-A0A7V9RFA9-F1
#
_cell.length_a   1.000
_cell.length_b   1.000
_cell.length_c   1.000
_cell.angle_alpha   90.00
_cell.angle_beta   90.00
_cell.angle_gamma   90.00
#
_symmetry.space_group_name_H-M   'P 1'
#
loop_
_entity.id
_entity.type
_entity.pdbx_description
1 polymer ?
#
loop_
_entity_poly.entity_id
_entity_poly.type
_entity_poly.pdbx_seq_one_letter_code
_entity_poly.pdbx_strand_id
1 'polypeptide(L)'
;MTTWAAMTRAQVPTDEVSYQHSPTGRAVLLSLVPVICPVEAAGCAEAIVDHVALTLGAAPPLLRKGFGAGLATYDLGALPRYRRRARFLTGERAERYYDSWAHGPTPIHTQFAHALNQLMSLACYEQPEMAARIGYAPGPWIEEVTKKRLSVFRDDVRKQDAQILAPDPLRPGVYVGRRKKAGG
;
A
#
# COMPACT_ATOMS: atom_id res chain seq x y z
N MET A 1 -39.21 2.52 -4.59
CA MET A 1 -38.36 1.43 -4.06
C MET A 1 -38.07 0.46 -5.19
N THR A 2 -36.86 -0.10 -5.22
CA THR A 2 -36.35 -1.17 -6.13
C THR A 2 -36.17 -0.83 -7.62
N THR A 3 -34.95 -0.40 -8.02
CA THR A 3 -34.26 -0.77 -9.28
C THR A 3 -32.87 -0.09 -9.43
N TRP A 4 -31.91 -0.40 -8.55
CA TRP A 4 -30.48 -0.04 -8.74
C TRP A 4 -29.52 -1.20 -8.44
N ALA A 5 -30.03 -2.44 -8.30
CA ALA A 5 -29.25 -3.59 -7.83
C ALA A 5 -28.58 -4.42 -8.94
N ALA A 6 -28.46 -3.93 -10.17
CA ALA A 6 -27.93 -4.72 -11.29
C ALA A 6 -26.95 -3.94 -12.16
N MET A 7 -26.09 -3.11 -11.55
CA MET A 7 -24.89 -2.62 -12.23
C MET A 7 -23.78 -3.65 -12.07
N THR A 8 -23.80 -4.60 -13.00
CA THR A 8 -22.84 -5.68 -13.22
C THR A 8 -21.41 -5.15 -13.09
N ARG A 9 -20.66 -5.61 -12.07
CA ARG A 9 -19.20 -5.54 -12.07
C ARG A 9 -18.75 -6.24 -13.36
N ALA A 10 -18.26 -5.47 -14.32
CA ALA A 10 -17.44 -6.05 -15.36
C ALA A 10 -16.24 -6.69 -14.64
N GLN A 11 -16.16 -8.02 -14.68
CA GLN A 11 -14.95 -8.75 -14.28
C GLN A 11 -13.82 -8.21 -15.16
N VAL A 12 -12.98 -7.34 -14.60
CA VAL A 12 -11.68 -7.02 -15.21
C VAL A 12 -10.93 -8.36 -15.29
N PRO A 13 -10.32 -8.72 -16.43
CA PRO A 13 -9.56 -9.97 -16.52
C PRO A 13 -8.40 -9.93 -15.53
N THR A 14 -8.52 -10.64 -14.41
CA THR A 14 -7.52 -10.74 -13.34
C THR A 14 -6.48 -11.81 -13.66
N ASP A 15 -5.95 -11.81 -14.89
CA ASP A 15 -4.67 -12.47 -15.19
C ASP A 15 -3.51 -11.46 -15.07
N GLU A 16 -3.73 -10.41 -14.26
CA GLU A 16 -2.66 -9.54 -13.82
C GLU A 16 -1.78 -10.37 -12.88
N VAL A 17 -0.55 -10.64 -13.32
CA VAL A 17 0.50 -11.27 -12.52
C VAL A 17 0.70 -10.41 -11.27
N SER A 18 0.00 -10.77 -10.19
CA SER A 18 0.11 -10.11 -8.91
C SER A 18 1.55 -10.24 -8.46
N TYR A 19 2.17 -9.10 -8.14
CA TYR A 19 3.53 -9.12 -7.59
C TYR A 19 3.56 -9.98 -6.32
N GLN A 20 4.59 -10.80 -6.22
CA GLN A 20 4.92 -11.56 -5.02
C GLN A 20 6.36 -11.27 -4.64
N HIS A 21 6.61 -11.13 -3.35
CA HIS A 21 7.97 -11.08 -2.85
C HIS A 21 8.69 -12.38 -3.16
N SER A 22 10.00 -12.30 -3.43
CA SER A 22 10.83 -13.50 -3.39
C SER A 22 10.82 -14.10 -1.98
N PRO A 23 11.10 -15.41 -1.81
CA PRO A 23 11.16 -16.03 -0.48
C PRO A 23 12.14 -15.32 0.47
N THR A 24 13.27 -14.82 -0.07
CA THR A 24 14.24 -14.03 0.72
C THR A 24 13.67 -12.66 1.08
N GLY A 25 13.04 -11.95 0.14
CA GLY A 25 12.45 -10.65 0.41
C GLY A 25 11.35 -10.73 1.48
N ARG A 26 10.50 -11.75 1.40
CA ARG A 26 9.48 -12.03 2.42
C ARG A 26 10.11 -12.28 3.79
N ALA A 27 11.11 -13.15 3.87
CA ALA A 27 11.78 -13.45 5.14
C ALA A 27 12.44 -12.21 5.78
N VAL A 28 13.04 -11.34 4.97
CA VAL A 28 13.61 -10.07 5.45
C VAL A 28 12.51 -9.16 5.99
N LEU A 29 11.42 -8.97 5.25
CA LEU A 29 10.31 -8.12 5.69
C LEU A 29 9.67 -8.64 6.99
N LEU A 30 9.47 -9.96 7.12
CA LEU A 30 8.99 -10.57 8.37
C LEU A 30 9.93 -10.30 9.54
N SER A 31 11.25 -10.39 9.33
CA SER A 31 12.24 -10.09 10.37
C SER A 31 12.26 -8.61 10.78
N LEU A 32 11.80 -7.71 9.90
CA LEU A 32 11.74 -6.27 10.15
C LEU A 32 10.46 -5.84 10.87
N VAL A 33 9.39 -6.65 10.87
CA VAL A 33 8.14 -6.32 11.57
C VAL A 33 8.39 -5.95 13.03
N PRO A 34 9.08 -6.76 13.86
CA PRO A 34 9.33 -6.38 15.25
C PRO A 34 10.32 -5.21 15.43
N VAL A 35 10.99 -4.77 14.37
CA VAL A 35 11.96 -3.66 14.41
C VAL A 35 11.30 -2.32 14.05
N ILE A 36 10.41 -2.35 13.05
CA ILE A 36 9.79 -1.15 12.48
C ILE A 36 8.40 -0.92 13.05
N CYS A 37 7.61 -1.99 13.18
CA CYS A 37 6.24 -1.90 13.63
C CYS A 37 6.17 -1.91 15.17
N PRO A 38 5.13 -1.30 15.76
CA PRO A 38 4.95 -1.34 17.21
C PRO A 38 4.66 -2.78 17.69
N VAL A 39 4.85 -3.05 18.98
CA VAL A 39 4.77 -4.42 19.54
C VAL A 39 3.40 -5.09 19.34
N GLU A 40 2.35 -4.28 19.26
CA GLU A 40 0.98 -4.68 18.97
C GLU A 40 0.86 -5.32 17.57
N ALA A 41 1.82 -5.13 16.68
CA ALA A 41 1.83 -5.66 15.32
C ALA A 41 2.25 -7.14 15.24
N ALA A 42 2.75 -7.74 16.34
CA ALA A 42 3.32 -9.08 16.34
C ALA A 42 2.38 -10.14 15.75
N GLY A 43 1.08 -10.05 16.01
CA GLY A 43 0.07 -10.98 15.49
C GLY A 43 -0.36 -10.73 14.04
N CYS A 44 0.15 -9.70 13.37
CA CYS A 44 -0.25 -9.30 12.02
C CYS A 44 0.91 -9.31 11.02
N ALA A 45 2.08 -9.86 11.39
CA ALA A 45 3.29 -9.78 10.58
C ALA A 45 3.11 -10.25 9.13
N GLU A 46 2.48 -11.41 8.92
CA GLU A 46 2.23 -11.95 7.58
C GLU A 46 1.32 -11.02 6.75
N ALA A 47 0.22 -10.54 7.35
CA ALA A 47 -0.73 -9.64 6.68
C ALA A 47 -0.09 -8.29 6.31
N ILE A 48 0.80 -7.77 7.16
CA ILE A 48 1.59 -6.57 6.87
C ILE A 48 2.47 -6.80 5.65
N VAL A 49 3.21 -7.91 5.60
CA VAL A 49 4.09 -8.21 4.46
C VAL A 49 3.28 -8.47 3.18
N ASP A 50 2.10 -9.08 3.28
CA ASP A 50 1.21 -9.26 2.14
C ASP A 50 0.67 -7.93 1.62
N HIS A 51 0.34 -6.99 2.52
CA HIS A 51 -0.06 -5.64 2.14
C HIS A 51 1.09 -4.90 1.44
N VAL A 52 2.33 -5.02 1.91
CA VAL A 52 3.50 -4.46 1.20
C VAL A 52 3.62 -5.04 -0.23
N ALA A 53 3.36 -6.34 -0.41
CA ALA A 53 3.33 -6.95 -1.73
C ALA A 53 2.23 -6.34 -2.62
N LEU A 54 1.02 -6.14 -2.09
CA LEU A 54 -0.08 -5.48 -2.79
C LEU A 54 0.29 -4.05 -3.20
N THR A 55 0.86 -3.26 -2.29
CA THR A 55 1.31 -1.89 -2.58
C THR A 55 2.36 -1.86 -3.69
N LEU A 56 3.33 -2.76 -3.65
CA LEU A 56 4.36 -2.85 -4.70
C LEU A 56 3.81 -3.42 -6.02
N GLY A 57 2.72 -4.18 -5.99
CA GLY A 57 2.02 -4.66 -7.18
C GLY A 57 1.56 -3.52 -8.09
N ALA A 58 1.15 -2.40 -7.50
CA ALA A 58 0.79 -1.19 -8.23
C ALA A 58 2.01 -0.36 -8.70
N ALA A 59 3.23 -0.70 -8.27
CA ALA A 59 4.43 0.06 -8.59
C ALA A 59 4.99 -0.31 -9.99
N PRO A 60 5.62 0.68 -10.69
CA PRO A 60 6.38 0.43 -11.90
C PRO A 60 7.33 -0.77 -11.79
N PRO A 61 7.50 -1.60 -12.85
CA PRO A 61 8.35 -2.79 -12.81
C PRO A 61 9.79 -2.52 -12.34
N LEU A 62 10.34 -1.36 -12.68
CA LEU A 62 11.69 -0.96 -12.27
C LEU A 62 11.79 -0.78 -10.75
N LEU A 63 10.78 -0.18 -10.12
CA LEU A 63 10.74 -0.02 -8.66
C LEU A 63 10.58 -1.37 -7.96
N ARG A 64 9.74 -2.27 -8.48
CA ARG A 64 9.61 -3.64 -7.95
C ARG A 64 10.94 -4.39 -7.94
N LYS A 65 11.70 -4.31 -9.05
CA LYS A 65 13.03 -4.92 -9.17
C LYS A 65 14.04 -4.26 -8.23
N GLY A 66 14.05 -2.92 -8.18
CA GLY A 66 14.94 -2.15 -7.30
C GLY A 66 14.70 -2.47 -5.82
N PHE A 67 13.44 -2.57 -5.40
CA PHE A 67 13.07 -2.96 -4.05
C PHE A 67 13.53 -4.37 -3.69
N GLY A 68 13.32 -5.34 -4.59
CA GLY A 68 13.82 -6.71 -4.40
C GLY A 68 15.35 -6.78 -4.28
N ALA A 69 16.07 -6.02 -5.11
CA ALA A 69 17.53 -5.90 -5.01
C ALA A 69 17.96 -5.23 -3.69
N GLY A 70 17.27 -4.17 -3.27
CA GLY A 70 17.52 -3.49 -1.99
C GLY A 70 17.37 -4.42 -0.80
N LEU A 71 16.31 -5.24 -0.77
CA LEU A 71 16.12 -6.25 0.29
C LEU A 71 17.22 -7.30 0.31
N ALA A 72 17.68 -7.75 -0.87
CA ALA A 72 18.79 -8.70 -0.95
C ALA A 72 20.10 -8.09 -0.46
N THR A 73 20.38 -6.83 -0.82
CA THR A 73 21.54 -6.08 -0.32
C THR A 73 21.46 -5.86 1.18
N TYR A 74 20.29 -5.51 1.72
CA TYR A 74 20.06 -5.40 3.15
C TYR A 74 20.31 -6.73 3.87
N ASP A 75 19.81 -7.85 3.34
CA ASP A 75 20.00 -9.19 3.91
C ASP A 75 21.48 -9.58 3.99
N LEU A 76 22.24 -9.34 2.90
CA LEU A 76 23.64 -9.70 2.78
C LEU A 76 24.58 -8.71 3.50
N GLY A 77 24.20 -7.44 3.59
CA GLY A 77 25.00 -6.37 4.22
C GLY A 77 25.26 -6.60 5.72
N ALA A 78 24.49 -7.49 6.36
CA ALA A 78 24.71 -7.88 7.76
C ALA A 78 25.92 -8.82 7.92
N LEU A 79 26.33 -9.55 6.87
CA LEU A 79 27.35 -10.59 6.96
C LEU A 79 28.72 -10.09 7.46
N PRO A 80 29.28 -8.97 6.96
CA PRO A 80 30.60 -8.52 7.39
C PRO A 80 30.69 -8.21 8.89
N ARG A 81 29.60 -7.72 9.50
CA ARG A 81 29.56 -7.30 10.91
C ARG A 81 29.03 -8.39 11.83
N TYR A 82 27.98 -9.09 11.44
CA TYR A 82 27.25 -10.03 12.29
C TYR A 82 27.51 -11.50 11.94
N ARG A 83 28.24 -11.78 10.85
CA ARG A 83 28.46 -13.14 10.31
C ARG A 83 27.17 -13.93 10.07
N ARG A 84 26.05 -13.20 9.95
CA ARG A 84 24.70 -13.70 9.74
C ARG A 84 23.99 -12.76 8.79
N ARG A 85 23.03 -13.31 8.04
CA ARG A 85 22.13 -12.52 7.21
C ARG A 85 21.14 -11.75 8.08
N ALA A 86 20.67 -10.60 7.60
CA ALA A 86 19.79 -9.72 8.35
C ALA A 86 18.51 -10.41 8.82
N ARG A 87 17.91 -11.26 7.97
CA ARG A 87 16.70 -12.03 8.29
C ARG A 87 16.82 -12.98 9.48
N PHE A 88 18.04 -13.26 9.94
CA PHE A 88 18.32 -14.11 11.10
C PHE A 88 18.80 -13.32 12.32
N LEU A 89 18.81 -11.98 12.23
CA LEU A 89 19.04 -11.12 13.39
C LEU A 89 17.71 -10.97 14.14
N THR A 90 17.80 -10.89 15.47
CA THR A 90 16.65 -10.76 16.36
C THR A 90 16.95 -9.75 17.46
N GLY A 91 15.88 -9.15 18.01
CA GLY A 91 15.93 -8.15 19.08
C GLY A 91 16.90 -7.02 18.77
N GLU A 92 17.69 -6.64 19.78
CA GLU A 92 18.62 -5.51 19.71
C GLU A 92 19.61 -5.58 18.53
N ARG A 93 20.02 -6.77 18.08
CA ARG A 93 20.91 -6.89 16.91
C ARG A 93 20.22 -6.49 15.61
N ALA A 94 18.95 -6.82 15.47
CA ALA A 94 18.15 -6.43 14.31
C ALA A 94 17.92 -4.92 14.33
N GLU A 95 17.56 -4.37 15.49
CA GLU A 95 17.38 -2.92 15.70
C GLU A 95 18.64 -2.14 15.37
N ARG A 96 19.80 -2.49 15.97
CA ARG A 96 21.08 -1.82 15.69
C ARG A 96 21.49 -1.93 14.23
N TYR A 97 21.18 -3.04 13.55
CA TYR A 97 21.49 -3.19 12.13
C TYR A 97 20.60 -2.31 11.25
N TYR A 98 19.30 -2.29 11.51
CA TYR A 98 18.38 -1.38 10.83
C TYR A 98 18.74 0.10 11.08
N ASP A 99 19.07 0.46 12.33
CA ASP A 99 19.50 1.80 12.71
C ASP A 99 20.76 2.24 11.95
N SER A 100 21.71 1.31 11.74
CA SER A 100 22.91 1.60 10.94
C SER A 100 22.63 1.87 9.45
N TRP A 101 21.50 1.39 8.92
CA TRP A 101 21.03 1.73 7.58
C TRP A 101 20.28 3.06 7.57
N ALA A 102 19.42 3.29 8.56
CA ALA A 102 18.65 4.53 8.72
C ALA A 102 19.56 5.75 8.91
N HIS A 103 20.69 5.58 9.59
CA HIS A 103 21.71 6.60 9.84
C HIS A 103 23.03 6.32 9.11
N GLY A 104 22.96 5.52 8.04
CA GLY A 104 24.12 5.05 7.30
C GLY A 104 24.88 6.15 6.56
N PRO A 105 26.13 5.88 6.14
CA PRO A 105 27.02 6.88 5.56
C PRO A 105 26.64 7.28 4.12
N THR A 106 25.75 6.53 3.46
CA THR A 106 25.35 6.82 2.08
C THR A 106 23.86 7.17 2.02
N PRO A 107 23.47 8.17 1.21
CA PRO A 107 22.07 8.57 1.05
C PRO A 107 21.16 7.43 0.57
N ILE A 108 21.71 6.47 -0.18
CA ILE A 108 20.93 5.34 -0.69
C ILE A 108 20.51 4.37 0.43
N HIS A 109 21.36 4.13 1.43
CA HIS A 109 20.99 3.28 2.57
C HIS A 109 19.90 3.94 3.41
N THR A 110 20.05 5.24 3.70
CA THR A 110 19.09 5.98 4.52
C THR A 110 17.74 6.09 3.83
N GLN A 111 17.71 6.45 2.53
CA GLN A 111 16.48 6.49 1.74
C GLN A 111 15.79 5.13 1.67
N PHE A 112 16.55 4.04 1.50
CA PHE A 112 15.97 2.70 1.47
C PHE A 112 15.39 2.31 2.83
N ALA A 113 16.07 2.60 3.94
CA ALA A 113 15.56 2.35 5.29
C ALA A 113 14.28 3.13 5.56
N HIS A 114 14.22 4.42 5.18
CA HIS A 114 13.01 5.23 5.31
C HIS A 114 11.86 4.72 4.42
N ALA A 115 12.15 4.28 3.20
CA ALA A 115 11.15 3.67 2.33
C ALA A 115 10.57 2.39 2.95
N LEU A 116 11.41 1.53 3.53
CA LEU A 116 10.96 0.35 4.28
C LEU A 116 10.08 0.75 5.48
N ASN A 117 10.53 1.74 6.26
CA ASN A 117 9.76 2.25 7.40
C ASN A 117 8.36 2.70 6.99
N GLN A 118 8.29 3.53 5.96
CA GLN A 118 7.04 4.11 5.47
C GLN A 118 6.10 3.03 4.93
N LEU A 119 6.60 2.11 4.10
CA LEU A 119 5.79 1.03 3.54
C LEU A 119 5.27 0.09 4.63
N MET A 120 6.12 -0.32 5.56
CA MET A 120 5.72 -1.23 6.63
C MET A 120 4.80 -0.54 7.65
N SER A 121 5.03 0.73 7.97
CA SER A 121 4.14 1.51 8.84
C SER A 121 2.76 1.70 8.22
N LEU A 122 2.71 2.06 6.93
CA LEU A 122 1.46 2.15 6.18
C LEU A 122 0.71 0.81 6.21
N ALA A 123 1.38 -0.26 5.81
CA ALA A 123 0.82 -1.61 5.82
C ALA A 123 0.36 -2.05 7.21
N CYS A 124 1.06 -1.65 8.27
CA CYS A 124 0.73 -1.96 9.66
C CYS A 124 -0.58 -1.31 10.10
N TYR A 125 -0.73 0.00 9.89
CA TYR A 125 -1.92 0.73 10.35
C TYR A 125 -3.15 0.56 9.45
N GLU A 126 -2.98 0.04 8.24
CA GLU A 126 -4.07 -0.39 7.37
C GLU A 126 -4.68 -1.75 7.78
N GLN A 127 -4.04 -2.51 8.68
CA GLN A 127 -4.60 -3.80 9.11
C GLN A 127 -5.83 -3.59 10.02
N PRO A 128 -6.99 -4.23 9.74
CA PRO A 128 -8.17 -4.16 10.60
C PRO A 128 -7.89 -4.60 12.04
N GLU A 129 -7.06 -5.63 12.22
CA GLU A 129 -6.65 -6.12 13.54
C GLU A 129 -5.81 -5.10 14.29
N MET A 130 -4.95 -4.35 13.59
CA MET A 130 -4.17 -3.27 14.20
C MET A 130 -5.08 -2.11 14.60
N ALA A 131 -5.97 -1.68 13.69
CA ALA A 131 -6.96 -0.64 13.96
C ALA A 131 -7.82 -0.99 15.20
N ALA A 132 -8.28 -2.24 15.31
CA ALA A 132 -9.02 -2.72 16.46
C ALA A 132 -8.19 -2.69 17.76
N ARG A 133 -6.91 -3.11 17.71
CA ARG A 133 -6.00 -3.11 18.87
C ARG A 133 -5.75 -1.71 19.44
N ILE A 134 -5.59 -0.71 18.57
CA ILE A 134 -5.35 0.68 18.99
C ILE A 134 -6.65 1.47 19.23
N GLY A 135 -7.83 0.83 19.13
CA GLY A 135 -9.12 1.48 19.29
C GLY A 135 -9.45 2.49 18.18
N TYR A 136 -8.82 2.37 17.02
CA TYR A 136 -9.07 3.26 15.88
C TYR A 136 -10.31 2.81 15.12
N ALA A 137 -11.44 3.49 15.40
CA ALA A 137 -12.72 3.27 14.75
C ALA A 137 -13.22 4.57 14.08
N PRO A 138 -12.69 4.95 12.90
CA PRO A 138 -13.01 6.23 12.28
C PRO A 138 -14.41 6.29 11.63
N GLY A 139 -15.07 5.14 11.41
CA GLY A 139 -16.34 5.04 10.68
C GLY A 139 -17.43 6.01 11.17
N PRO A 140 -17.79 6.00 12.47
CA PRO A 140 -18.81 6.90 13.00
C PRO A 140 -18.47 8.39 12.80
N TRP A 141 -17.20 8.75 12.98
CA TRP A 141 -16.73 10.12 12.76
C TRP A 141 -16.78 10.52 11.28
N ILE A 142 -16.38 9.62 10.38
CA ILE A 142 -16.46 9.82 8.93
C ILE A 142 -17.93 10.04 8.53
N GLU A 143 -18.86 9.25 9.04
CA GLU A 143 -20.30 9.40 8.77
C GLU A 143 -20.84 10.75 9.25
N GLU A 144 -20.50 11.15 10.47
CA GLU A 144 -20.89 12.43 11.05
C GLU A 144 -20.37 13.62 10.22
N VAL A 145 -19.07 13.64 9.93
CA VAL A 145 -18.44 14.70 9.15
C VAL A 145 -18.96 14.71 7.72
N THR A 146 -19.20 13.55 7.12
CA THR A 146 -19.79 13.45 5.77
C THR A 146 -21.18 14.06 5.75
N LYS A 147 -22.03 13.73 6.73
CA LYS A 147 -23.37 14.33 6.87
C LYS A 147 -23.29 15.85 7.01
N LYS A 148 -22.37 16.35 7.85
CA LYS A 148 -22.15 17.79 8.05
C LYS A 148 -21.66 18.50 6.78
N ARG A 149 -20.67 17.92 6.09
CA ARG A 149 -20.12 18.50 4.85
C ARG A 149 -21.17 18.52 3.74
N LEU A 150 -21.93 17.44 3.57
CA LEU A 150 -23.00 17.38 2.58
C LEU A 150 -24.19 18.29 2.91
N SER A 151 -24.37 18.70 4.17
CA SER A 151 -25.37 19.72 4.50
C SER A 151 -24.87 21.13 4.24
N VAL A 152 -23.61 21.44 4.57
CA VAL A 152 -23.03 22.79 4.43
C VAL A 152 -22.67 23.11 2.99
N PHE A 153 -22.01 22.18 2.30
CA PHE A 153 -21.47 22.37 0.95
C PHE A 153 -22.36 21.74 -0.13
N ARG A 154 -23.64 21.54 0.15
CA ARG A 154 -24.57 20.85 -0.78
C ARG A 154 -24.55 21.48 -2.17
N ASP A 155 -24.61 22.80 -2.23
CA ASP A 155 -24.72 23.52 -3.50
C ASP A 155 -23.39 23.54 -4.25
N ASP A 156 -22.27 23.61 -3.53
CA ASP A 156 -20.93 23.48 -4.11
C ASP A 156 -20.70 22.08 -4.68
N VAL A 157 -21.10 21.03 -3.96
CA VAL A 157 -21.05 19.64 -4.43
C VAL A 157 -21.90 19.48 -5.69
N ARG A 158 -23.13 20.00 -5.70
CA ARG A 158 -24.01 19.96 -6.90
C ARG A 158 -23.40 20.70 -8.09
N LYS A 159 -22.79 21.85 -7.86
CA LYS A 159 -22.13 22.63 -8.91
C LYS A 159 -20.91 21.88 -9.45
N GLN A 160 -20.10 21.27 -8.59
CA GLN A 160 -18.95 20.46 -8.98
C GLN A 160 -19.37 19.21 -9.75
N ASP A 161 -20.39 18.49 -9.29
CA ASP A 161 -20.94 17.32 -9.99
C ASP A 161 -21.46 17.71 -11.38
N ALA A 162 -22.15 18.85 -11.49
CA ALA A 162 -22.60 19.37 -12.77
C ALA A 162 -21.44 19.73 -13.71
N GLN A 163 -20.31 20.21 -13.18
CA GLN A 163 -19.10 20.47 -13.98
C GLN A 163 -18.42 19.18 -14.45
N ILE A 164 -18.33 18.16 -13.59
CA ILE A 164 -17.74 16.85 -13.95
C ILE A 164 -18.58 16.15 -15.03
N LEU A 165 -19.90 16.27 -14.94
CA LEU A 165 -20.84 15.69 -15.91
C LEU A 165 -21.05 16.56 -17.15
N ALA A 166 -20.57 17.81 -17.15
CA ALA A 166 -20.66 18.68 -18.31
C ALA A 166 -19.83 18.08 -19.46
N PRO A 167 -20.34 18.14 -20.71
CA PRO A 167 -19.58 17.72 -21.87
C PRO A 167 -18.23 18.45 -21.92
N ASP A 168 -17.14 17.70 -22.17
CA ASP A 168 -15.80 18.26 -22.26
C ASP A 168 -15.79 19.40 -23.31
N PRO A 169 -15.56 20.66 -22.88
CA PRO A 169 -15.61 21.81 -23.78
C PRO A 169 -14.49 21.77 -24.84
N LEU A 170 -13.45 20.95 -24.64
CA LEU A 170 -12.34 20.76 -25.58
C LEU A 170 -12.55 19.58 -26.54
N ARG A 171 -13.65 18.82 -26.42
CA ARG A 171 -14.05 17.77 -27.37
C ARG A 171 -15.52 17.87 -27.76
N PRO A 172 -15.90 18.88 -28.57
CA PRO A 172 -17.27 18.97 -29.09
C PRO A 172 -17.59 17.76 -29.99
N GLY A 173 -18.60 16.96 -29.63
CA GLY A 173 -19.19 15.94 -30.52
C GLY A 173 -18.80 14.48 -30.31
N VAL A 174 -18.02 14.13 -29.28
CA VAL A 174 -17.78 12.70 -28.96
C VAL A 174 -18.93 12.17 -28.11
N TYR A 175 -20.01 11.75 -28.76
CA TYR A 175 -21.01 10.87 -28.14
C TYR A 175 -20.41 9.48 -27.97
N VAL A 176 -20.32 8.98 -26.75
CA VAL A 176 -19.92 7.58 -26.47
C VAL A 176 -21.07 6.66 -26.87
N GLY A 177 -21.21 6.42 -28.17
CA GLY A 177 -22.16 5.47 -28.73
C GLY A 177 -21.80 4.05 -28.33
N ARG A 178 -22.78 3.32 -27.78
CA ARG A 178 -22.69 1.92 -27.39
C ARG A 178 -22.24 1.08 -28.60
N ARG A 179 -20.99 0.61 -28.61
CA ARG A 179 -20.43 -0.21 -29.69
C ARG A 179 -21.20 -1.55 -29.76
N LYS A 180 -22.12 -1.69 -30.72
CA LYS A 180 -22.67 -3.00 -31.09
C LYS A 180 -21.51 -3.83 -31.67
N LYS A 181 -21.12 -4.91 -30.98
CA LYS A 181 -20.33 -5.99 -31.59
C LYS A 181 -21.16 -6.56 -32.74
N ALA A 182 -20.78 -6.28 -33.98
CA ALA A 182 -21.20 -7.08 -35.12
C ALA A 182 -20.22 -8.26 -35.21
N GLY A 183 -20.77 -9.47 -35.19
CA GLY A 183 -20.04 -10.71 -35.38
C GLY A 183 -19.53 -10.85 -36.81
N GLY A 184 -18.38 -11.50 -36.91
CA GLY A 184 -17.80 -12.12 -38.09
C GLY A 184 -16.98 -13.29 -37.59
#